data_AF-A0A918DFL8-F1
#
_entry.id   AF-A0A918DFL8-F1
#
_cell.length_a   1.000
_cell.length_b   1.000
_cell.length_c   1.000
_cell.angle_alpha   90.00
_cell.angle_beta   90.00
_cell.angle_gamma   90.00
#
_symmetry.space_group_name_H-M   'P 1'
#
loop_
_entity.id
_entity.type
_entity.pdbx_description
1 polymer ?
#
loop_
_entity_poly.entity_id
_entity_poly.type
_entity_poly.pdbx_seq_one_letter_code
_entity_poly.pdbx_strand_id
1 'polypeptide(L)'
;MKVARTRTGPEERKAFHTGRIDGERNGVRRFWFAVCWAAAELTQLAKRDPAKAHADGLHLAKQMRAIAEDLNTKHVNHLNARKGGASRV
;
A
#
# COMPACT_ATOMS: atom_id res chain seq x y z
N MET A 1 -10.85 32.13 -16.95
CA MET A 1 -9.47 32.09 -16.42
C MET A 1 -9.13 30.64 -16.09
N LYS A 2 -8.07 30.08 -16.70
CA LYS A 2 -7.64 28.68 -16.51
C LYS A 2 -7.14 28.49 -15.07
N VAL A 3 -7.76 27.57 -14.32
CA VAL A 3 -7.32 27.19 -12.98
C VAL A 3 -5.95 26.53 -13.11
N ALA A 4 -4.93 27.16 -12.52
CA ALA A 4 -3.60 26.61 -12.46
C ALA A 4 -3.67 25.23 -11.78
N ARG A 5 -3.30 24.18 -12.53
CA ARG A 5 -3.04 22.84 -11.99
C ARG A 5 -1.89 22.98 -10.99
N THR A 6 -2.21 23.21 -9.73
CA THR A 6 -1.23 23.29 -8.64
C THR A 6 -0.48 21.96 -8.61
N ARG A 7 0.78 22.02 -9.04
CA ARG A 7 1.80 20.99 -8.82
C ARG A 7 1.91 20.79 -7.32
N THR A 8 1.19 19.82 -6.77
CA THR A 8 1.42 19.36 -5.40
C THR A 8 2.80 18.72 -5.34
N GLY A 9 3.63 19.20 -4.42
CA GLY A 9 5.01 18.75 -4.25
C GLY A 9 5.09 17.24 -3.95
N PRO A 10 6.27 16.61 -4.08
CA PRO A 10 6.45 15.20 -3.70
C PRO A 10 6.01 14.91 -2.27
N GLU A 11 6.31 15.82 -1.33
CA GLU A 11 5.95 15.69 0.09
C GLU A 11 4.44 15.87 0.33
N GLU A 12 3.76 16.77 -0.38
CA GLU A 12 2.30 16.92 -0.26
C GLU A 12 1.56 15.72 -0.86
N ARG A 13 2.07 15.16 -1.97
CA ARG A 13 1.53 13.91 -2.53
C ARG A 13 1.75 12.74 -1.58
N LYS A 14 2.92 12.66 -0.96
CA LYS A 14 3.22 11.66 0.07
C LYS A 14 2.25 11.79 1.23
N ALA A 15 2.12 12.97 1.85
CA ALA A 15 1.17 13.22 2.92
C ALA A 15 -0.29 12.91 2.53
N PHE A 16 -0.71 13.28 1.31
CA PHE A 16 -2.04 12.97 0.79
C PHE A 16 -2.28 11.46 0.62
N HIS A 17 -1.29 10.70 0.17
CA HIS A 17 -1.40 9.25 0.04
C HIS A 17 -1.28 8.53 1.39
N THR A 18 -0.39 8.97 2.28
CA THR A 18 -0.21 8.42 3.63
C THR A 18 -1.47 8.62 4.48
N GLY A 19 -2.05 9.82 4.50
CA GLY A 19 -3.29 10.09 5.24
C GLY A 19 -4.50 9.27 4.77
N ARG A 20 -4.54 8.87 3.50
CA ARG A 20 -5.60 7.99 2.97
C ARG A 20 -5.31 6.50 3.14
N ILE A 21 -4.07 6.13 3.46
CA ILE A 21 -3.70 4.77 3.89
C ILE A 21 -4.07 4.60 5.37
N ASP A 22 -3.83 5.61 6.20
CA ASP A 22 -4.14 5.56 7.64
C ASP A 22 -5.64 5.73 7.95
N GLY A 23 -6.40 6.41 7.08
CA GLY A 23 -7.81 6.74 7.32
C GLY A 23 -8.87 5.80 6.76
N GLU A 24 -8.57 4.83 5.88
CA GLU A 24 -9.62 4.12 5.15
C GLU A 24 -9.74 2.62 5.46
N ARG A 25 -11.00 2.21 5.63
CA ARG A 25 -11.60 0.87 5.37
C ARG A 25 -11.06 0.10 4.15
N ASN A 26 -10.20 0.71 3.32
CA ASN A 26 -9.69 0.23 2.03
C ASN A 26 -8.17 -0.01 1.99
N GLY A 27 -7.46 -0.05 3.12
CA GLY A 27 -6.01 -0.32 3.15
C GLY A 27 -5.59 -1.56 2.33
N VAL A 28 -6.37 -2.63 2.41
CA VAL A 28 -6.19 -3.86 1.61
C VAL A 28 -6.37 -3.62 0.11
N ARG A 29 -7.38 -2.84 -0.30
CA ARG A 29 -7.64 -2.53 -1.72
C ARG A 29 -6.51 -1.68 -2.31
N ARG A 30 -5.98 -0.73 -1.55
CA ARG A 30 -4.83 0.10 -1.99
C ARG A 30 -3.55 -0.72 -2.07
N PHE A 31 -3.32 -1.60 -1.09
CA PHE A 31 -2.23 -2.57 -1.15
C PHE A 31 -2.31 -3.42 -2.41
N TRP A 32 -3.50 -3.97 -2.73
CA TRP A 32 -3.70 -4.76 -3.94
C TRP A 32 -3.35 -3.98 -5.22
N PHE A 33 -3.80 -2.73 -5.36
CA PHE A 33 -3.43 -1.92 -6.53
C PHE A 33 -1.93 -1.65 -6.62
N ALA A 34 -1.24 -1.41 -5.51
CA ALA A 34 0.21 -1.24 -5.49
C ALA A 34 0.93 -2.53 -5.91
N VAL A 35 0.45 -3.70 -5.48
CA VAL A 35 0.96 -5.01 -5.90
C VAL A 35 0.81 -5.21 -7.41
N CYS A 36 -0.38 -4.98 -7.95
CA CYS A 36 -0.63 -5.11 -9.38
C CYS A 36 0.25 -4.18 -10.23
N TRP A 37 0.39 -2.91 -9.82
CA TRP A 37 1.21 -1.95 -10.55
C TRP A 37 2.69 -2.37 -10.56
N ALA A 38 3.24 -2.72 -9.41
CA ALA A 38 4.66 -3.05 -9.34
C ALA A 38 5.00 -4.39 -10.02
N ALA A 39 4.08 -5.36 -10.05
CA ALA A 39 4.23 -6.56 -10.86
C ALA A 39 4.28 -6.26 -12.37
N ALA A 40 3.49 -5.28 -12.84
CA ALA A 40 3.52 -4.85 -14.23
C ALA A 40 4.85 -4.17 -14.60
N GLU A 41 5.37 -3.29 -13.73
CA GLU A 41 6.69 -2.67 -13.91
C GLU A 41 7.82 -3.71 -13.94
N LEU A 42 7.81 -4.68 -13.03
CA LEU A 42 8.79 -5.78 -13.03
C LEU A 42 8.71 -6.65 -14.28
N THR A 43 7.50 -6.89 -14.80
CA THR A 43 7.32 -7.64 -16.06
C THR A 43 7.93 -6.88 -17.25
N GLN A 44 7.80 -5.55 -17.28
CA GLN A 44 8.45 -4.74 -18.31
C GLN A 44 9.97 -4.70 -18.13
N LEU A 45 10.45 -4.60 -16.90
CA LEU A 45 11.88 -4.63 -16.58
C LEU A 45 12.52 -5.97 -16.95
N ALA A 46 11.85 -7.09 -16.68
CA ALA A 46 12.35 -8.42 -16.99
C ALA A 46 12.57 -8.65 -18.50
N LYS A 47 11.82 -7.96 -19.37
CA LYS A 47 12.04 -7.99 -20.83
C LYS A 47 13.33 -7.29 -21.24
N ARG A 48 13.82 -6.34 -20.44
CA ARG A 48 15.01 -5.52 -20.73
C ARG A 48 16.24 -6.04 -19.99
N ASP A 49 16.08 -6.39 -18.72
CA ASP A 49 17.12 -6.82 -17.80
C ASP A 49 16.54 -7.82 -16.77
N PRO A 50 16.64 -9.13 -17.04
CA PRO A 50 16.10 -10.16 -16.16
C PRO A 50 16.78 -10.22 -14.79
N ALA A 51 18.10 -9.98 -14.74
CA ALA A 51 18.87 -10.08 -13.50
C ALA A 51 18.47 -8.97 -12.52
N LYS A 52 18.33 -7.75 -13.04
CA LYS A 52 17.85 -6.60 -12.26
C LYS A 52 16.39 -6.79 -11.84
N ALA A 53 15.52 -7.27 -12.74
CA ALA A 53 14.13 -7.54 -12.40
C ALA A 53 13.99 -8.56 -11.26
N HIS A 54 14.85 -9.59 -11.21
CA HIS A 54 14.84 -10.56 -10.11
C HIS A 54 15.29 -9.95 -8.78
N ALA A 55 16.36 -9.15 -8.79
CA ALA A 55 16.86 -8.47 -7.58
C ALA A 55 15.83 -7.47 -7.03
N ASP A 56 15.27 -6.62 -7.90
CA ASP A 56 14.25 -5.63 -7.55
C ASP A 56 12.95 -6.32 -7.12
N GLY A 57 12.57 -7.41 -7.80
CA GLY A 57 11.39 -8.22 -7.46
C GLY A 57 11.49 -8.86 -6.08
N LEU A 58 12.65 -9.42 -5.72
CA LEU A 58 12.88 -9.99 -4.39
C LEU A 58 12.79 -8.91 -3.30
N HIS A 59 13.37 -7.73 -3.55
CA HIS A 59 13.29 -6.62 -2.60
C HIS A 59 11.85 -6.15 -2.40
N LEU A 60 11.12 -5.97 -3.50
CA LEU A 60 9.73 -5.54 -3.49
C LEU A 60 8.81 -6.56 -2.81
N ALA A 61 9.02 -7.86 -3.04
CA ALA A 61 8.27 -8.93 -2.38
C ALA A 61 8.42 -8.88 -0.85
N LYS A 62 9.63 -8.59 -0.34
CA LYS A 62 9.87 -8.40 1.10
C LYS A 62 9.09 -7.20 1.66
N GLN A 63 9.09 -6.08 0.95
CA GLN A 63 8.33 -4.89 1.34
C GLN A 63 6.82 -5.16 1.37
N MET A 64 6.31 -5.86 0.35
CA MET A 64 4.89 -6.21 0.27
C MET A 64 4.47 -7.14 1.39
N ARG A 65 5.32 -8.11 1.78
CA ARG A 65 5.06 -8.98 2.92
C ARG A 65 4.91 -8.18 4.22
N ALA A 66 5.84 -7.25 4.48
CA ALA A 66 5.79 -6.41 5.69
C ALA A 66 4.52 -5.56 5.75
N ILE A 67 4.09 -4.98 4.62
CA ILE A 67 2.84 -4.19 4.55
C ILE A 67 1.61 -5.08 4.78
N ALA A 68 1.59 -6.29 4.20
CA ALA A 68 0.50 -7.24 4.41
C ALA A 68 0.40 -7.69 5.87
N GLU A 69 1.55 -7.93 6.53
CA GLU A 69 1.62 -8.27 7.96
C GLU A 69 1.09 -7.13 8.85
N ASP A 70 1.43 -5.88 8.56
CA ASP A 70 0.90 -4.71 9.28
C ASP A 70 -0.62 -4.57 9.10
N LEU A 71 -1.12 -4.70 7.87
CA LEU A 71 -2.55 -4.67 7.58
C LEU A 71 -3.31 -5.80 8.30
N ASN A 72 -2.73 -7.01 8.34
CA ASN A 72 -3.33 -8.14 9.04
C ASN A 72 -3.34 -7.91 10.56
N THR A 73 -2.25 -7.40 11.13
CA THR A 73 -2.16 -7.04 12.55
C THR A 73 -3.23 -6.01 12.93
N LYS A 74 -3.39 -4.95 12.13
CA LYS A 74 -4.44 -3.95 12.30
C LYS A 74 -5.84 -4.57 12.25
N HIS A 75 -6.07 -5.50 11.32
CA HIS A 75 -7.36 -6.20 11.20
C HIS A 75 -7.66 -7.09 12.42
N VAL A 76 -6.68 -7.88 12.87
CA VAL A 76 -6.82 -8.74 14.07
C VAL A 76 -7.10 -7.90 15.32
N ASN A 77 -6.37 -6.80 15.52
CA ASN A 77 -6.59 -5.89 16.64
C ASN A 77 -7.99 -5.28 16.61
N HIS A 78 -8.48 -4.88 15.43
CA HIS A 78 -9.85 -4.40 15.26
C HIS A 78 -10.90 -5.46 15.62
N LEU A 79 -10.73 -6.71 15.19
CA LEU A 79 -11.64 -7.81 15.54
C LEU A 79 -11.64 -8.09 17.05
N ASN A 80 -10.47 -8.10 17.69
CA ASN A 80 -10.34 -8.31 19.13
C ASN A 80 -11.00 -7.18 19.94
N ALA A 81 -10.83 -5.92 19.52
CA ALA A 81 -11.51 -4.78 20.13
C ALA A 81 -13.04 -4.89 20.05
N ARG A 82 -13.58 -5.42 18.95
CA ARG A 82 -15.02 -5.67 18.79
C ARG A 82 -15.55 -6.82 19.65
N LYS A 83 -14.74 -7.86 19.89
CA LYS A 83 -15.09 -8.96 20.81
C LYS A 83 -15.15 -8.49 22.27
N GLY A 84 -14.28 -7.56 22.68
CA GLY A 84 -14.30 -6.97 24.03
C GLY A 84 -15.45 -5.98 24.29
N GLY A 85 -16.12 -5.48 23.25
CA GLY A 85 -17.23 -4.53 23.36
C GLY A 85 -18.63 -5.16 23.50
N ALA A 86 -18.77 -6.48 23.33
CA ALA A 86 -20.04 -7.19 23.42
C ALA A 86 -20.34 -7.78 24.82
N SER A 87 -19.60 -7.37 25.85
CA SER A 87 -19.92 -7.63 27.25
C SER A 87 -20.20 -6.32 27.98
N ARG A 88 -21.29 -5.65 27.58
CA ARG A 88 -22.08 -4.82 28.49
C ARG A 88 -23.49 -5.37 28.44
N VAL A 89 -23.86 -5.96 29.59
CA VAL A 89 -25.20 -6.24 30.14
C VAL A 89 -26.36 -5.69 29.33
#